data_AF-A0A5M9ZGI9-F1
#
_entry.id   AF-A0A5M9ZGI9-F1
#
_cell.length_a   1.000
_cell.length_b   1.000
_cell.length_c   1.000
_cell.angle_alpha   90.00
_cell.angle_beta   90.00
_cell.angle_gamma   90.00
#
_symmetry.space_group_name_H-M   'P 1'
#
loop_
_entity.id
_entity.type
_entity.pdbx_description
1 polymer ?
#
loop_
_entity_poly.entity_id
_entity_poly.type
_entity_poly.pdbx_seq_one_letter_code
_entity_poly.pdbx_strand_id
1 'polypeptide(L)'
;MDDWYARLTALEGGDVGPTDAAFDRSGVVRARAASMPGLPRAVVARLADDPDVNVRCRVARRPDLSEAILDDLAWDESPAVRRVVAARTDLPARAVERLRCDVDADVLDAIGEPFRAAAIRALDVPVDPRAGERRWPF
;
A
#
# COMPACT_ATOMS: atom_id res chain seq x y z
N MET A 1 -3.32 11.87 -27.13
CA MET A 1 -3.32 12.17 -25.69
C MET A 1 -4.00 10.98 -25.02
N ASP A 2 -3.32 10.30 -24.11
CA ASP A 2 -3.94 9.17 -23.39
C ASP A 2 -5.01 9.72 -22.44
N ASP A 3 -6.29 9.53 -22.79
CA ASP A 3 -7.41 9.99 -21.98
C ASP A 3 -7.73 8.98 -20.86
N TRP A 4 -6.93 9.02 -19.80
CA TRP A 4 -7.17 8.22 -18.60
C TRP A 4 -8.47 8.60 -17.89
N TYR A 5 -8.92 9.85 -18.05
CA TYR A 5 -10.13 10.35 -17.41
C TYR A 5 -11.37 9.69 -18.01
N ALA A 6 -11.45 9.58 -19.35
CA ALA A 6 -12.53 8.85 -20.01
C ALA A 6 -12.65 7.38 -19.52
N ARG A 7 -11.51 6.69 -19.36
CA ARG A 7 -11.51 5.31 -18.85
C ARG A 7 -11.90 5.22 -17.38
N LEU A 8 -11.49 6.20 -16.55
CA LEU A 8 -11.95 6.29 -15.17
C LEU A 8 -13.48 6.48 -15.12
N THR A 9 -14.02 7.40 -15.92
CA THR A 9 -15.48 7.63 -15.96
C THR A 9 -16.24 6.41 -16.47
N ALA A 10 -15.70 5.67 -17.44
CA ALA A 10 -16.30 4.42 -17.93
C ALA A 10 -16.30 3.31 -16.84
N LEU A 11 -15.21 3.19 -16.07
CA LEU A 11 -15.17 2.29 -14.90
C LEU A 11 -16.21 2.69 -13.86
N GLU A 12 -16.35 3.99 -13.56
CA GLU A 12 -17.32 4.47 -12.57
C GLU A 12 -18.77 4.36 -13.05
N GLY A 13 -18.99 4.48 -14.36
CA GLY A 13 -20.29 4.23 -15.01
C GLY A 13 -20.65 2.75 -15.14
N GLY A 14 -19.68 1.84 -14.93
CA GLY A 14 -19.87 0.40 -15.07
C GLY A 14 -19.73 -0.13 -16.50
N ASP A 15 -19.32 0.71 -17.45
CA ASP A 15 -19.04 0.31 -18.84
C ASP A 15 -17.80 -0.59 -18.94
N VAL A 16 -16.88 -0.47 -17.97
CA VAL A 16 -15.68 -1.31 -17.83
C VAL A 16 -15.68 -1.95 -16.44
N GLY A 17 -15.42 -3.26 -16.38
CA GLY A 17 -15.33 -3.97 -15.10
C GLY A 17 -14.07 -3.62 -14.30
N PRO A 18 -14.10 -3.68 -12.96
CA PRO A 18 -12.93 -3.38 -12.13
C PRO A 18 -11.77 -4.35 -12.39
N THR A 19 -12.06 -5.60 -12.76
CA THR A 19 -11.04 -6.58 -13.13
C THR A 19 -10.23 -6.13 -14.33
N ASP A 20 -10.86 -5.59 -15.38
CA ASP A 20 -10.16 -5.11 -16.58
C ASP A 20 -9.41 -3.82 -16.28
N ALA A 21 -10.06 -2.89 -15.56
CA ALA A 21 -9.46 -1.62 -15.17
C ALA A 21 -8.25 -1.78 -14.22
N ALA A 22 -8.15 -2.89 -13.49
CA ALA A 22 -6.96 -3.22 -12.71
C ALA A 22 -5.70 -3.34 -13.58
N PHE A 23 -5.82 -3.62 -14.88
CA PHE A 23 -4.68 -3.73 -15.81
C PHE A 23 -4.48 -2.47 -16.66
N ASP A 24 -5.18 -1.37 -16.37
CA ASP A 24 -5.03 -0.13 -17.12
C ASP A 24 -3.60 0.41 -17.02
N ARG A 25 -3.12 1.07 -18.07
CA ARG A 25 -1.80 1.72 -18.07
C ARG A 25 -1.70 2.88 -17.08
N SER A 26 -2.81 3.54 -16.76
CA SER A 26 -2.88 4.62 -15.78
C SER A 26 -3.00 4.08 -14.36
N GLY A 27 -2.06 4.46 -13.50
CA GLY A 27 -2.11 4.15 -12.06
C GLY A 27 -3.37 4.67 -11.38
N VAL A 28 -3.94 5.79 -11.88
CA VAL A 28 -5.19 6.34 -11.34
C VAL A 28 -6.38 5.40 -11.57
N VAL A 29 -6.49 4.83 -12.78
CA VAL A 29 -7.56 3.88 -13.11
C VAL A 29 -7.38 2.59 -12.32
N ARG A 30 -6.14 2.08 -12.23
CA ARG A 30 -5.83 0.90 -11.40
C ARG A 30 -6.12 1.13 -9.91
N ALA A 31 -5.81 2.32 -9.39
CA ALA A 31 -6.07 2.67 -7.99
C ALA A 31 -7.58 2.74 -7.72
N ARG A 32 -8.37 3.23 -8.67
CA ARG A 32 -9.83 3.18 -8.57
C ARG A 32 -10.31 1.73 -8.55
N ALA A 33 -9.87 0.89 -9.48
CA ALA A 33 -10.22 -0.52 -9.52
C ALA A 33 -9.87 -1.24 -8.20
N ALA A 34 -8.67 -1.02 -7.66
CA ALA A 34 -8.19 -1.59 -6.40
C ALA A 34 -9.11 -1.27 -5.19
N SER A 35 -9.80 -0.12 -5.23
CA SER A 35 -10.74 0.29 -4.19
C SER A 35 -12.13 -0.35 -4.31
N MET A 36 -12.43 -1.01 -5.43
CA MET A 36 -13.75 -1.58 -5.71
C MET A 36 -13.86 -3.01 -5.15
N PRO A 37 -15.06 -3.41 -4.68
CA PRO A 37 -15.31 -4.78 -4.26
C PRO A 37 -15.31 -5.73 -5.46
N GLY A 38 -15.26 -7.04 -5.20
CA GLY A 38 -15.47 -8.07 -6.23
C GLY A 38 -14.27 -8.37 -7.14
N LEU A 39 -13.11 -7.76 -6.88
CA LEU A 39 -11.88 -8.16 -7.56
C LEU A 39 -11.48 -9.60 -7.19
N PRO A 40 -11.09 -10.44 -8.16
CA PRO A 40 -10.51 -11.75 -7.87
C PRO A 40 -9.28 -11.62 -6.98
N ARG A 41 -9.08 -12.57 -6.05
CA ARG A 41 -7.93 -12.56 -5.12
C ARG A 41 -6.58 -12.45 -5.82
N ALA A 42 -6.42 -13.13 -6.96
CA ALA A 42 -5.19 -13.05 -7.77
C ALA A 42 -4.93 -11.65 -8.34
N VAL A 43 -5.99 -10.90 -8.68
CA VAL A 43 -5.87 -9.52 -9.17
C VAL A 43 -5.52 -8.59 -8.01
N VAL A 44 -6.10 -8.79 -6.82
CA VAL A 44 -5.73 -8.04 -5.61
C VAL A 44 -4.26 -8.27 -5.25
N ALA A 45 -3.79 -9.53 -5.28
CA ALA A 45 -2.40 -9.86 -5.04
C ALA A 45 -1.46 -9.15 -6.03
N ARG A 46 -1.78 -9.16 -7.33
CA ARG A 46 -1.00 -8.42 -8.33
C ARG A 46 -0.97 -6.92 -8.06
N LEU A 47 -2.10 -6.33 -7.66
CA LEU A 47 -2.18 -4.90 -7.33
C LEU A 47 -1.43 -4.56 -6.03
N ALA A 48 -1.19 -5.52 -5.15
CA ALA A 48 -0.34 -5.34 -3.97
C ALA A 48 1.12 -5.10 -4.37
N ASP A 49 1.55 -5.66 -5.51
CA ASP A 49 2.88 -5.47 -6.11
C ASP A 49 2.89 -4.37 -7.20
N ASP A 50 1.85 -3.53 -7.28
CA ASP A 50 1.75 -2.51 -8.34
C ASP A 50 2.89 -1.48 -8.21
N PRO A 51 3.51 -1.03 -9.31
CA PRO A 51 4.58 -0.03 -9.25
C PRO A 51 4.10 1.33 -8.70
N ASP A 52 2.81 1.65 -8.75
CA ASP A 52 2.27 2.89 -8.20
C ASP A 52 1.92 2.73 -6.71
N VAL A 53 2.61 3.51 -5.87
CA VAL A 53 2.39 3.58 -4.41
C VAL A 53 0.92 3.84 -4.06
N ASN A 54 0.20 4.64 -4.84
CA ASN A 54 -1.22 4.91 -4.60
C ASN A 54 -2.08 3.67 -4.80
N VAL A 55 -1.76 2.83 -5.79
CA VAL A 55 -2.46 1.56 -6.02
C VAL A 55 -2.23 0.64 -4.82
N ARG A 56 -0.98 0.47 -4.39
CA ARG A 56 -0.63 -0.35 -3.22
C ARG A 56 -1.30 0.16 -1.94
N CYS A 57 -1.37 1.48 -1.74
CA CYS A 57 -2.11 2.09 -0.64
C CYS A 57 -3.63 1.78 -0.69
N ARG A 58 -4.24 1.73 -1.89
CA ARG A 58 -5.65 1.34 -2.04
C ARG A 58 -5.85 -0.13 -1.70
N VAL A 59 -4.93 -1.01 -2.11
CA VAL A 59 -4.94 -2.43 -1.72
C VAL A 59 -4.82 -2.58 -0.21
N ALA A 60 -3.84 -1.93 0.43
CA ALA A 60 -3.60 -1.99 1.88
C ALA A 60 -4.83 -1.59 2.73
N ARG A 61 -5.74 -0.77 2.20
CA ARG A 61 -6.99 -0.37 2.88
C ARG A 61 -8.13 -1.39 2.77
N ARG A 62 -7.98 -2.43 1.96
CA ARG A 62 -9.06 -3.37 1.71
C ARG A 62 -9.32 -4.26 2.93
N PRO A 63 -10.59 -4.47 3.35
CA PRO A 63 -10.89 -5.31 4.50
C PRO A 63 -10.73 -6.82 4.22
N ASP A 64 -10.62 -7.22 2.95
CA ASP A 64 -10.63 -8.61 2.51
C ASP A 64 -9.23 -9.16 2.16
N LEU A 65 -8.17 -8.50 2.61
CA LEU A 65 -6.80 -8.98 2.39
C LEU A 65 -6.52 -10.24 3.22
N SER A 66 -5.80 -11.18 2.60
CA SER A 66 -5.19 -12.28 3.34
C SER A 66 -4.05 -11.79 4.23
N GLU A 67 -3.77 -12.52 5.32
CA GLU A 67 -2.63 -12.24 6.19
C GLU A 67 -1.29 -12.22 5.45
N ALA A 68 -1.11 -13.06 4.42
CA ALA A 68 0.11 -13.08 3.61
C ALA A 68 0.37 -11.74 2.91
N ILE A 69 -0.65 -11.20 2.21
CA ILE A 69 -0.56 -9.87 1.57
C ILE A 69 -0.33 -8.77 2.61
N LEU A 70 -0.91 -8.86 3.82
CA LEU A 70 -0.66 -7.88 4.88
C LEU A 70 0.78 -7.93 5.40
N ASP A 71 1.34 -9.13 5.54
CA ASP A 71 2.76 -9.32 5.92
C ASP A 71 3.69 -8.76 4.84
N ASP A 72 3.39 -9.00 3.56
CA ASP A 72 4.18 -8.48 2.43
C ASP A 72 4.11 -6.95 2.38
N LEU A 73 2.92 -6.35 2.51
CA LEU A 73 2.76 -4.89 2.52
C LEU A 73 3.35 -4.23 3.78
N ALA A 74 3.54 -4.96 4.87
CA ALA A 74 4.28 -4.47 6.03
C ALA A 74 5.79 -4.32 5.74
N TRP A 75 6.30 -4.95 4.67
CA TRP A 75 7.66 -4.78 4.13
C TRP A 75 7.75 -3.78 2.97
N ASP A 76 6.63 -3.15 2.58
CA ASP A 76 6.61 -2.28 1.40
C ASP A 76 7.72 -1.22 1.49
N GLU A 77 8.44 -1.00 0.38
CA GLU A 77 9.51 -0.02 0.31
C GLU A 77 9.04 1.40 0.69
N SER A 78 7.76 1.71 0.42
CA SER A 78 7.17 3.02 0.65
C SER A 78 6.63 3.12 2.08
N PRO A 79 7.14 4.08 2.90
CA PRO A 79 6.56 4.35 4.21
C PRO A 79 5.07 4.72 4.12
N ALA A 80 4.61 5.30 3.01
CA ALA A 80 3.20 5.62 2.83
C ALA A 80 2.32 4.36 2.86
N VAL A 81 2.76 3.26 2.23
CA VAL A 81 2.03 1.98 2.26
C VAL A 81 2.12 1.38 3.66
N ARG A 82 3.31 1.34 4.27
CA ARG A 82 3.49 0.77 5.62
C ARG A 82 2.67 1.51 6.68
N ARG A 83 2.55 2.85 6.59
CA ARG A 83 1.66 3.64 7.48
C ARG A 83 0.19 3.28 7.31
N VAL A 84 -0.26 3.00 6.08
CA VAL A 84 -1.63 2.55 5.82
C VAL A 84 -1.88 1.17 6.42
N VAL A 85 -0.92 0.25 6.29
CA VAL A 85 -0.97 -1.07 6.94
C VAL A 85 -1.02 -0.90 8.46
N ALA A 86 -0.08 -0.14 9.04
CA ALA A 86 0.02 0.13 10.47
C ALA A 86 -1.24 0.72 11.09
N ALA A 87 -1.99 1.54 10.34
CA ALA A 87 -3.24 2.14 10.80
C ALA A 87 -4.43 1.17 10.83
N ARG A 88 -4.27 -0.08 10.39
CA ARG A 88 -5.33 -1.09 10.43
C ARG A 88 -5.50 -1.66 11.84
N THR A 89 -6.75 -1.94 12.21
CA THR A 89 -7.10 -2.52 13.52
C THR A 89 -7.13 -4.05 13.53
N ASP A 90 -6.93 -4.69 12.37
CA ASP A 90 -7.04 -6.14 12.15
C ASP A 90 -5.72 -6.76 11.69
N LEU A 91 -4.59 -6.16 12.05
CA LEU A 91 -3.27 -6.66 11.66
C LEU A 91 -2.95 -8.03 12.28
N PRO A 92 -2.42 -8.98 11.49
CA PRO A 92 -1.90 -10.23 12.04
C PRO A 92 -0.63 -9.96 12.86
N ALA A 93 -0.38 -10.80 13.88
CA ALA A 93 0.74 -10.64 14.80
C ALA A 93 2.10 -10.50 14.09
N ARG A 94 2.31 -11.27 13.02
CA ARG A 94 3.54 -11.24 12.22
C ARG A 94 3.78 -9.89 11.55
N ALA A 95 2.74 -9.24 11.03
CA ALA A 95 2.84 -7.90 10.46
C ALA A 95 3.17 -6.85 11.55
N VAL A 96 2.56 -6.97 12.74
CA VAL A 96 2.88 -6.10 13.88
C VAL A 96 4.34 -6.27 14.32
N GLU A 97 4.83 -7.51 14.46
CA GLU A 97 6.23 -7.79 14.80
C GLU A 97 7.20 -7.17 13.80
N ARG A 98 6.82 -7.12 12.53
CA ARG A 98 7.55 -6.46 11.46
C ARG A 98 7.59 -4.94 11.61
N LEU A 99 6.42 -4.31 11.76
CA LEU A 99 6.30 -2.86 11.88
C LEU A 99 6.95 -2.32 13.16
N ARG A 100 7.12 -3.15 14.21
CA ARG A 100 7.88 -2.78 15.42
C ARG A 100 9.36 -2.47 15.17
N CYS A 101 9.90 -2.93 14.05
CA CYS A 101 11.26 -2.66 13.62
C CYS A 101 11.35 -1.56 12.56
N ASP A 102 10.23 -0.87 12.25
CA ASP A 102 10.22 0.20 11.27
C ASP A 102 11.06 1.40 11.72
N VAL A 103 11.59 2.13 10.75
CA VAL A 103 12.38 3.36 10.96
C VAL A 103 11.53 4.60 10.73
N ASP A 104 10.28 4.45 10.30
CA ASP A 104 9.33 5.53 10.14
C ASP A 104 8.56 5.77 11.45
N ALA A 105 8.70 6.97 12.02
CA ALA A 105 8.09 7.29 13.30
C ALA A 105 6.54 7.25 13.25
N ASP A 106 5.93 7.55 12.11
CA ASP A 106 4.47 7.52 11.97
C ASP A 106 3.94 6.09 11.88
N VAL A 107 4.72 5.15 11.31
CA VAL A 107 4.43 3.71 11.39
C VAL A 107 4.45 3.25 12.85
N LEU A 108 5.51 3.60 13.59
CA LEU A 108 5.66 3.22 14.99
C LEU A 108 4.54 3.79 15.88
N ASP A 109 4.17 5.05 15.68
CA ASP A 109 3.02 5.64 16.40
C ASP A 109 1.72 4.89 16.09
N ALA A 110 1.48 4.55 14.82
CA ALA A 110 0.26 3.88 14.40
C ALA A 110 0.09 2.48 15.04
N ILE A 111 1.19 1.76 15.29
CA ILE A 111 1.15 0.46 16.00
C ILE A 111 1.27 0.57 17.53
N GLY A 112 1.24 1.79 18.08
CA GLY A 112 1.29 2.01 19.53
C GLY A 112 2.70 1.90 20.15
N GLU A 113 3.75 2.30 19.41
CA GLU A 113 5.15 2.29 19.86
C GLU A 113 5.73 3.72 20.02
N PRO A 114 5.15 4.58 20.89
CA PRO A 114 5.46 6.01 20.93
C PRO A 114 6.88 6.33 21.40
N PHE A 115 7.48 5.49 22.25
CA PHE A 115 8.86 5.69 22.70
C PHE A 115 9.87 5.43 21.57
N ARG A 116 9.59 4.45 20.70
CA ARG A 116 10.42 4.18 19.53
C ARG A 116 10.26 5.31 18.51
N ALA A 117 9.03 5.75 18.26
CA ALA A 117 8.75 6.87 17.37
C ALA A 117 9.46 8.15 17.84
N ALA A 118 9.39 8.46 19.14
CA ALA A 118 10.09 9.59 19.73
C ALA A 118 11.61 9.48 19.58
N ALA A 119 12.19 8.28 19.74
CA ALA A 119 13.61 8.06 19.55
C ALA A 119 14.05 8.34 18.10
N ILE A 120 13.31 7.85 17.10
CA ILE A 120 13.58 8.15 15.68
C ILE A 120 13.53 9.66 15.41
N ARG A 121 12.48 10.35 15.89
CA ARG A 121 12.34 11.81 15.71
C ARG A 121 13.48 12.59 16.37
N ALA A 122 13.94 12.15 17.54
CA ALA A 122 15.03 12.79 18.27
C ALA A 122 16.40 12.64 17.60
N LEU A 123 16.59 11.61 16.76
CA LEU A 123 17.84 11.38 16.05
C LEU A 123 18.05 12.34 14.86
N ASP A 124 17.04 13.12 14.48
CA ASP A 124 17.05 14.00 13.28
C ASP A 124 17.63 13.28 12.05
N VAL A 125 17.33 11.99 11.89
CA VAL A 125 17.81 11.23 10.73
C VAL A 125 17.11 11.79 9.50
N PRO A 126 17.81 12.45 8.57
CA PRO A 126 17.17 12.91 7.36
C PRO A 126 16.62 11.67 6.63
N VAL A 127 15.31 11.65 6.41
CA VAL A 127 14.66 10.62 5.60
C VAL A 127 15.29 10.70 4.21
N ASP A 128 16.11 9.71 3.86
CA ASP A 128 16.70 9.63 2.53
C ASP A 128 15.55 9.47 1.51
N PRO A 129 15.30 10.48 0.65
CA PRO A 129 14.19 10.42 -0.30
C PRO A 129 14.37 9.31 -1.34
N ARG A 130 15.55 8.68 -1.42
CA ARG A 130 15.87 7.55 -2.31
C ARG A 130 15.81 6.18 -1.64
N ALA A 131 15.39 6.08 -0.37
CA ALA A 131 15.34 4.80 0.34
C ALA A 131 14.42 3.76 -0.34
N GLY A 132 13.45 4.20 -1.15
CA GLY A 132 12.60 3.33 -1.97
C GLY A 132 13.22 2.84 -3.29
N GLU A 133 14.43 3.27 -3.67
CA GLU A 133 15.08 2.86 -4.93
C GLU A 133 16.09 1.71 -4.72
N ARG A 134 16.39 1.34 -3.47
CA ARG A 134 17.33 0.26 -3.17
C ARG A 134 16.60 -1.07 -3.12
N ARG A 135 16.51 -1.72 -4.28
CA ARG A 135 16.29 -3.17 -4.36
C ARG A 135 17.50 -3.86 -3.71
N TRP A 136 17.33 -4.38 -2.50
CA TRP A 136 18.40 -5.11 -1.82
C TRP A 136 18.77 -6.35 -2.65
N PRO A 137 20.05 -6.58 -2.98
CA PRO A 137 20.42 -7.77 -3.73
C PRO A 137 20.38 -8.97 -2.78
N PHE A 138 19.56 -9.96 -3.13
CA PHE A 138 19.76 -11.35 -2.75
C PHE A 138 19.93 -12.16 -4.04
#